data_AF-A0A9D1MQC3-F1
#
_entry.id   AF-A0A9D1MQC3-F1
#
_cell.length_a   1.000
_cell.length_b   1.000
_cell.length_c   1.000
_cell.angle_alpha   90.00
_cell.angle_beta   90.00
_cell.angle_gamma   90.00
#
_symmetry.space_group_name_H-M   'P 1'
#
loop_
_entity.id
_entity.type
_entity.pdbx_description
1 polymer ?
#
loop_
_entity_poly.entity_id
_entity_poly.type
_entity_poly.pdbx_seq_one_letter_code
_entity_poly.pdbx_strand_id
1 'polypeptide(L)'
;MKQAAYTVKISKTLYQDTYRCILQNDNDETIGTLRVLPSFPLGRNEVPANAPEVPPFLLVIVDDADINKDNLIDFEERASYALLKRFSAENFLPQHCQFYYPSPAFVFEQPDSTTNPIM
;
A
#
# COMPACT_ATOMS: atom_id res chain seq x y z
N MET A 1 -20.52 7.57 9.16
CA MET A 1 -21.00 6.31 8.53
C MET A 1 -19.79 5.40 8.41
N LYS A 2 -19.86 4.11 8.79
CA LYS A 2 -18.76 3.16 8.56
C LYS A 2 -18.65 2.95 7.04
N GLN A 3 -17.75 3.68 6.37
CA GLN A 3 -17.40 3.39 4.98
C GLN A 3 -16.86 1.96 4.94
N ALA A 4 -17.48 1.11 4.12
CA ALA A 4 -17.12 -0.29 4.05
C ALA A 4 -15.65 -0.46 3.61
N ALA A 5 -14.96 -1.40 4.24
CA ALA A 5 -13.59 -1.73 3.91
C ALA A 5 -13.53 -2.36 2.52
N TYR A 6 -12.52 -2.01 1.72
CA TYR A 6 -12.33 -2.59 0.39
C TYR A 6 -12.17 -4.11 0.46
N THR A 7 -12.66 -4.80 -0.56
CA THR A 7 -12.36 -6.22 -0.75
C THR A 7 -11.03 -6.35 -1.49
N VAL A 8 -10.10 -7.16 -0.94
CA VAL A 8 -8.77 -7.37 -1.50
C VAL A 8 -8.70 -8.75 -2.16
N LYS A 9 -8.54 -8.78 -3.48
CA LYS A 9 -8.19 -10.01 -4.22
C LYS A 9 -6.69 -10.09 -4.39
N ILE A 10 -6.07 -11.17 -3.93
CA ILE A 10 -4.61 -11.37 -3.97
C ILE A 10 -4.26 -12.42 -5.01
N SER A 11 -3.24 -12.14 -5.81
CA SER A 11 -2.60 -13.07 -6.74
C SER A 11 -1.10 -13.14 -6.48
N LYS A 12 -0.55 -14.35 -6.50
CA LYS A 12 0.90 -14.56 -6.39
C LYS A 12 1.59 -14.14 -7.69
N THR A 13 2.73 -13.49 -7.60
CA THR A 13 3.54 -13.15 -8.77
C THR A 13 4.75 -14.07 -8.91
N LEU A 14 5.47 -13.98 -10.03
CA LEU A 14 6.74 -14.67 -10.23
C LEU A 14 7.89 -14.06 -9.42
N TYR A 15 7.72 -12.84 -8.92
CA TYR A 15 8.70 -12.19 -8.06
C TYR A 15 8.56 -12.68 -6.63
N GLN A 16 9.72 -12.83 -5.98
CA GLN A 16 9.76 -13.21 -4.58
C GLN A 16 9.04 -12.14 -3.73
N ASP A 17 8.20 -12.62 -2.82
CA ASP A 17 7.48 -11.83 -1.80
C ASP A 17 6.71 -10.61 -2.34
N THR A 18 6.35 -10.66 -3.63
CA THR A 18 5.57 -9.61 -4.28
C THR A 18 4.21 -10.18 -4.67
N TYR A 19 3.16 -9.53 -4.20
CA TYR A 19 1.78 -9.93 -4.45
C TYR A 19 1.08 -8.87 -5.29
N ARG A 20 0.31 -9.30 -6.29
CA ARG A 20 -0.60 -8.41 -6.98
C ARG A 20 -1.93 -8.40 -6.23
N CYS A 21 -2.42 -7.21 -5.93
CA CYS A 21 -3.67 -7.00 -5.23
C CYS A 21 -4.61 -6.18 -6.11
N ILE A 22 -5.88 -6.56 -6.14
CA ILE A 22 -6.96 -5.79 -6.75
C ILE A 22 -7.88 -5.34 -5.62
N LEU A 23 -8.13 -4.04 -5.53
CA LEU A 23 -9.09 -3.46 -4.60
C LEU A 23 -10.44 -3.32 -5.29
N GLN A 24 -11.48 -3.81 -4.61
CA GLN A 24 -12.86 -3.66 -5.05
C GLN A 24 -13.70 -2.90 -4.02
N ASN A 25 -14.64 -2.10 -4.52
CA ASN A 25 -15.68 -1.50 -3.70
C ASN A 25 -16.83 -2.49 -3.42
N ASP A 26 -17.89 -2.02 -2.76
CA ASP A 26 -19.05 -2.85 -2.39
C ASP A 26 -19.88 -3.32 -3.60
N ASN A 27 -19.70 -2.67 -4.76
CA ASN A 27 -20.36 -3.00 -6.02
C ASN A 27 -19.52 -3.94 -6.90
N ASP A 28 -18.45 -4.54 -6.35
CA ASP A 28 -17.47 -5.36 -7.09
C ASP A 28 -16.66 -4.61 -8.16
N GLU A 29 -16.76 -3.28 -8.23
CA GLU A 29 -15.99 -2.47 -9.18
C GLU A 29 -14.54 -2.35 -8.73
N THR A 30 -13.61 -2.47 -9.68
CA THR A 30 -12.19 -2.31 -9.39
C THR A 30 -11.87 -0.84 -9.26
N ILE A 31 -11.40 -0.45 -8.08
CA ILE A 31 -11.02 0.93 -7.76
C ILE A 31 -9.51 1.16 -7.78
N GLY A 32 -8.73 0.08 -7.83
CA GLY A 32 -7.28 0.17 -7.90
C GLY A 32 -6.59 -1.18 -8.00
N THR A 33 -5.39 -1.14 -8.56
CA THR A 33 -4.46 -2.25 -8.66
C THR A 33 -3.16 -1.90 -7.95
N LEU A 34 -2.71 -2.83 -7.10
CA LEU A 34 -1.59 -2.62 -6.20
C LEU A 34 -0.59 -3.77 -6.33
N ARG A 35 0.68 -3.47 -6.07
CA ARG A 35 1.68 -4.47 -5.70
C ARG A 35 2.02 -4.32 -4.23
N VAL A 36 1.88 -5.40 -3.48
CA VAL A 36 2.12 -5.43 -2.03
C VAL A 36 3.34 -6.29 -1.75
N LEU A 37 4.28 -5.71 -1.03
CA LEU A 37 5.51 -6.36 -0.58
C LEU A 37 5.49 -6.39 0.97
N PRO A 38 5.30 -7.56 1.58
CA PRO A 38 5.43 -7.71 3.02
C PRO A 38 6.90 -7.52 3.42
N SER A 39 7.16 -6.53 4.28
CA SER A 39 8.50 -6.23 4.77
C SER A 39 8.69 -6.83 6.16
N PHE A 40 9.63 -7.78 6.25
CA PHE A 40 9.98 -8.45 7.50
C PHE A 40 11.21 -7.78 8.14
N PRO A 41 11.22 -7.58 9.46
CA PRO A 41 12.43 -7.22 10.18
C PRO A 41 13.51 -8.30 9.99
N LEU A 42 14.75 -7.87 9.83
CA LEU A 42 15.90 -8.78 9.73
C LEU A 42 16.19 -9.45 11.07
N GLY A 43 16.84 -10.61 11.02
CA GLY A 43 17.34 -11.31 12.19
C GLY A 43 18.39 -10.50 12.94
N ARG A 44 18.48 -10.68 14.26
CA ARG A 44 19.45 -9.96 15.11
C ARG A 44 20.91 -10.25 14.78
N ASN A 45 21.18 -11.39 14.17
CA ASN A 45 22.48 -11.79 13.65
C ASN A 45 22.85 -11.09 12.32
N GLU A 46 21.89 -10.45 11.65
CA GLU A 46 22.07 -9.78 10.36
C GLU A 46 22.27 -8.26 10.51
N VAL A 47 22.10 -7.73 11.73
CA VAL A 47 22.18 -6.30 12.02
C VAL A 47 23.15 -6.02 13.18
N PRO A 48 23.71 -4.80 13.27
CA PRO A 48 24.52 -4.41 14.42
C PRO A 48 23.78 -4.56 15.76
N ALA A 49 24.54 -4.78 16.84
CA ALA A 49 23.98 -4.99 18.19
C ALA A 49 23.13 -3.80 18.70
N ASN A 50 23.38 -2.59 18.19
CA ASN A 50 22.64 -1.38 18.54
C ASN A 50 21.49 -1.04 17.57
N ALA A 51 21.16 -1.91 16.62
CA ALA A 51 20.08 -1.67 15.68
C ALA A 51 18.71 -1.66 16.38
N PRO A 52 17.82 -0.70 16.07
CA PRO A 52 16.50 -0.61 16.70
C PRO A 52 15.66 -1.85 16.40
N GLU A 53 14.73 -2.19 17.30
CA GLU A 53 13.65 -3.12 16.98
C GLU A 53 12.64 -2.39 16.09
N VAL A 54 12.25 -3.01 14.98
CA VAL A 54 11.23 -2.45 14.09
C VAL A 54 10.13 -3.49 13.87
N PRO A 55 8.85 -3.07 13.81
CA PRO A 55 7.76 -3.98 13.46
C PRO A 55 7.75 -4.25 11.96
N PRO A 56 7.16 -5.38 11.52
CA PRO A 56 6.85 -5.60 10.10
C PRO A 56 5.85 -4.56 9.59
N PHE A 57 5.91 -4.30 8.28
CA PHE A 57 4.98 -3.40 7.60
C PHE A 57 4.72 -3.88 6.17
N LEU A 58 3.73 -3.28 5.50
CA LEU A 58 3.46 -3.54 4.09
C LEU A 58 3.94 -2.36 3.25
N LEU A 59 4.81 -2.60 2.29
CA LEU A 59 5.07 -1.64 1.21
C LEU A 59 4.01 -1.86 0.12
N VAL A 60 3.28 -0.80 -0.20
CA VAL A 60 2.16 -0.82 -1.14
C VAL A 60 2.51 0.09 -2.31
N ILE A 61 2.82 -0.52 -3.45
CA ILE A 61 3.03 0.19 -4.70
C ILE A 61 1.66 0.32 -5.40
N VAL A 62 1.23 1.56 -5.61
CA VAL A 62 -0.02 1.85 -6.31
C VAL A 62 0.28 1.91 -7.81
N ASP A 63 -0.10 0.86 -8.54
CA ASP A 63 0.10 0.80 -9.99
C ASP A 63 -0.94 1.63 -10.73
N ASP A 64 -2.20 1.56 -10.28
CA ASP A 64 -3.33 2.34 -10.82
C ASP A 64 -4.42 2.46 -9.75
N ALA A 65 -5.06 3.62 -9.65
CA ALA A 65 -6.18 3.84 -8.74
C ALA A 65 -6.98 5.08 -9.15
N ASP A 66 -8.31 5.04 -8.93
CA ASP A 66 -9.18 6.19 -9.12
C ASP A 66 -9.08 7.14 -7.91
N ILE A 67 -8.00 7.92 -7.88
CA ILE A 67 -7.65 8.82 -6.78
C ILE A 67 -7.36 10.24 -7.25
N ASN A 68 -7.68 11.19 -6.38
CA ASN A 68 -7.39 12.62 -6.53
C ASN A 68 -7.01 13.21 -5.15
N LYS A 69 -6.71 14.51 -5.11
CA LYS A 69 -6.28 15.18 -3.87
C LYS A 69 -7.28 15.07 -2.72
N ASP A 70 -8.57 15.03 -3.03
CA ASP A 70 -9.63 15.09 -2.04
C ASP A 70 -9.94 13.72 -1.43
N ASN A 71 -9.67 12.62 -2.17
CA ASN A 71 -9.97 11.26 -1.73
C ASN A 71 -8.72 10.41 -1.39
N LEU A 72 -7.51 10.96 -1.54
CA LEU A 72 -6.25 10.24 -1.33
C LEU A 72 -6.16 9.62 0.08
N ILE A 73 -6.44 10.42 1.11
CA ILE A 73 -6.34 9.98 2.51
C ILE A 73 -7.37 8.89 2.81
N ASP A 74 -8.61 9.08 2.36
CA ASP A 74 -9.69 8.11 2.51
C ASP A 74 -9.35 6.78 1.80
N PHE A 75 -8.73 6.86 0.63
CA PHE A 75 -8.25 5.68 -0.09
C PHE A 75 -7.18 4.94 0.72
N GLU A 76 -6.16 5.64 1.21
CA GLU A 76 -5.07 5.04 1.97
C GLU A 76 -5.55 4.42 3.28
N GLU A 77 -6.46 5.06 4.01
CA GLU A 77 -7.02 4.53 5.25
C GLU A 77 -7.80 3.23 5.00
N ARG A 78 -8.70 3.25 4.02
CA ARG A 78 -9.55 2.09 3.68
C ARG A 78 -8.73 0.93 3.11
N ALA A 79 -7.76 1.24 2.24
CA ALA A 79 -6.84 0.26 1.69
C ALA A 79 -5.97 -0.35 2.79
N SER A 80 -5.44 0.47 3.70
CA SER A 80 -4.63 0.00 4.83
C SER A 80 -5.42 -0.98 5.69
N TYR A 81 -6.64 -0.64 6.09
CA TYR A 81 -7.46 -1.52 6.91
C TYR A 81 -7.68 -2.89 6.25
N ALA A 82 -8.00 -2.89 4.95
CA ALA A 82 -8.25 -4.12 4.20
C ALA A 82 -6.97 -4.95 4.00
N LEU A 83 -5.85 -4.32 3.66
CA LEU A 83 -4.57 -4.97 3.44
C LEU A 83 -4.00 -5.54 4.73
N LEU A 84 -3.95 -4.75 5.81
CA LEU A 84 -3.45 -5.20 7.10
C LEU A 84 -4.23 -6.43 7.59
N LYS A 85 -5.57 -6.38 7.53
CA LYS A 85 -6.42 -7.52 7.88
C LYS A 85 -6.13 -8.74 7.00
N ARG A 86 -5.89 -8.55 5.70
CA ARG A 86 -5.74 -9.64 4.74
C ARG A 86 -4.38 -10.33 4.80
N PHE A 87 -3.33 -9.58 5.13
CA PHE A 87 -1.95 -10.07 5.22
C PHE A 87 -1.55 -10.46 6.65
N SER A 88 -2.34 -10.10 7.66
CA SER A 88 -2.12 -10.58 9.03
C SER A 88 -2.20 -12.10 9.12
N ALA A 89 -1.15 -12.70 9.67
CA ALA A 89 -1.02 -14.13 9.93
C ALA A 89 -0.35 -14.34 11.30
N GLU A 90 -0.37 -15.57 11.83
CA GLU A 90 0.18 -15.87 13.17
C GLU A 90 1.62 -15.39 13.37
N ASN A 91 2.46 -15.50 12.33
CA ASN A 91 3.87 -15.12 12.37
C ASN A 91 4.17 -13.77 11.71
N PHE A 92 3.14 -13.02 11.29
CA PHE A 92 3.30 -11.75 10.61
C PHE A 92 2.14 -10.82 10.89
N LEU A 93 2.39 -9.79 11.71
CA LEU A 93 1.41 -8.78 12.11
C LEU A 93 1.89 -7.39 11.69
N PRO A 94 1.64 -6.97 10.44
CA PRO A 94 2.08 -5.68 9.95
C PRO A 94 1.39 -4.55 10.72
N GLN A 95 2.14 -3.51 11.13
CA GLN A 95 1.56 -2.40 11.90
C GLN A 95 1.00 -1.29 11.03
N HIS A 96 1.57 -1.07 9.84
CA HIS A 96 1.17 -0.01 8.93
C HIS A 96 1.42 -0.38 7.46
N CYS A 97 0.82 0.38 6.57
CA CYS A 97 1.13 0.37 5.14
C CYS A 97 1.95 1.62 4.79
N GLN A 98 2.91 1.48 3.87
CA GLN A 98 3.61 2.60 3.24
C GLN A 98 3.23 2.64 1.77
N PHE A 99 2.60 3.72 1.35
CA PHE A 99 2.15 3.88 -0.04
C PHE A 99 3.25 4.54 -0.87
N TYR A 100 3.51 3.94 -2.03
CA TYR A 100 4.40 4.47 -3.05
C TYR A 100 3.63 4.61 -4.36
N TYR A 101 3.66 5.81 -4.92
CA TYR A 101 3.05 6.15 -6.20
C TYR A 101 4.18 6.38 -7.21
N PRO A 102 4.49 5.41 -8.09
CA PRO A 102 5.64 5.51 -8.99
C PRO A 102 5.55 6.70 -9.94
N SER A 103 4.35 7.04 -10.37
CA SER A 103 4.08 8.17 -11.27
C SER A 103 2.63 8.62 -11.11
N PRO A 104 2.28 9.34 -10.03
CA PRO A 104 0.90 9.73 -9.76
C PRO A 104 0.39 10.65 -10.87
N ALA A 105 -0.56 10.17 -11.69
CA ALA A 105 -1.11 10.92 -12.82
C ALA A 105 -1.66 12.28 -12.36
N PHE A 106 -2.35 12.32 -11.21
CA PHE A 106 -2.91 13.54 -10.63
C PHE A 106 -1.87 14.60 -10.24
N VAL A 107 -0.60 14.24 -10.08
CA VAL A 107 0.48 15.21 -9.83
C VAL A 107 0.77 16.00 -11.09
N PHE A 108 0.78 15.33 -12.25
CA PHE A 108 1.07 15.96 -13.53
C PHE A 108 -0.10 16.80 -14.06
N GLU A 109 -1.33 16.48 -13.68
CA GLU A 109 -2.53 17.22 -14.09
C GLU A 109 -2.74 18.56 -13.36
N GLN A 110 -1.90 18.88 -12.36
CA GLN A 110 -2.02 20.14 -11.62
C GLN A 110 -1.50 21.32 -12.44
N PRO A 111 -2.12 22.51 -12.33
CA PRO A 111 -1.49 23.73 -12.81
C PRO A 111 -0.10 23.87 -12.18
N ASP A 112 0.91 24.18 -12.99
CA ASP A 112 2.31 24.36 -12.60
C ASP A 112 3.09 23.09 -12.18
N SER A 113 2.54 21.88 -12.39
CA SER A 113 3.19 20.60 -12.05
C SER A 113 4.56 20.37 -12.72
N THR A 114 4.79 21.03 -13.86
CA THR A 114 6.04 20.96 -14.64
C THR A 114 6.95 22.17 -14.43
N THR A 115 6.43 23.22 -13.79
CA THR A 115 7.11 24.52 -13.67
C THR A 115 7.84 24.65 -12.34
N ASN A 116 7.31 24.06 -11.26
CA ASN A 116 7.93 24.08 -9.95
C ASN A 116 8.19 22.65 -9.46
N PRO A 117 9.43 22.30 -9.09
CA PRO A 117 9.69 21.01 -8.46
C PRO A 117 8.90 20.92 -7.14
N ILE A 118 8.32 19.76 -6.89
CA ILE A 118 7.65 19.45 -5.62
C ILE A 118 8.75 19.43 -4.56
N MET A 119 8.81 20.49 -3.74
CA MET A 119 9.72 20.57 -2.57
C MET A 119 9.14 19.80 -1.39
#